data_AF-A0A7C3WBQ7-F1
#
_entry.id   AF-A0A7C3WBQ7-F1
#
_cell.length_a   1.000
_cell.length_b   1.000
_cell.length_c   1.000
_cell.angle_alpha   90.00
_cell.angle_beta   90.00
_cell.angle_gamma   90.00
#
_symmetry.space_group_name_H-M   'P 1'
#
loop_
_entity.id
_entity.type
_entity.pdbx_description
1 polymer ?
#
loop_
_entity_poly.entity_id
_entity_poly.type
_entity_poly.pdbx_seq_one_letter_code
_entity_poly.pdbx_strand_id
1 'polypeptide(L)'
;MKVDKLTAGFFTGLWAAIAQAWVGVLPPSAFGICFISHPSDLFNWTVNKIFGTSFYVHEPSLDIPLLTVLGVLIGASLATIQHKEFKFRMPRNPLDHYINGFMVAVFGLMLGYCSVHIIMGLTYGSIIALTGFAGMMLGVTLAVLYIKWSVRR
;
A
#
# COMPACT_ATOMS: atom_id res chain seq x y z
N MET A 1 -7.81 20.07 -15.01
CA MET A 1 -8.58 20.19 -13.74
C MET A 1 -7.70 19.73 -12.61
N LYS A 2 -7.51 20.54 -11.55
CA LYS A 2 -6.84 20.07 -10.32
C LYS A 2 -7.85 19.18 -9.60
N VAL A 3 -7.56 17.89 -9.49
CA VAL A 3 -8.39 16.99 -8.70
C VAL A 3 -8.13 17.33 -7.23
N ASP A 4 -9.19 17.67 -6.50
CA ASP A 4 -9.09 17.93 -5.07
C ASP A 4 -8.87 16.60 -4.33
N LYS A 5 -8.10 16.60 -3.23
CA LYS A 5 -7.72 15.37 -2.52
C LYS A 5 -8.94 14.58 -2.04
N LEU A 6 -9.99 15.31 -1.66
CA LEU A 6 -11.29 14.74 -1.28
C LEU A 6 -12.01 14.06 -2.44
N THR A 7 -11.98 14.65 -3.64
CA THR A 7 -12.62 14.03 -4.82
C THR A 7 -11.86 12.80 -5.27
N ALA A 8 -10.52 12.82 -5.25
CA ALA A 8 -9.71 11.62 -5.52
C ALA A 8 -10.00 10.49 -4.52
N GLY A 9 -10.04 10.80 -3.22
CA GLY A 9 -10.36 9.83 -2.18
C GLY A 9 -11.77 9.24 -2.31
N PHE A 10 -12.76 10.10 -2.59
CA PHE A 10 -14.14 9.67 -2.77
C PHE A 10 -14.30 8.74 -3.98
N PHE A 11 -13.76 9.13 -5.15
CA PHE A 11 -13.87 8.29 -6.35
C PHE A 11 -13.09 6.99 -6.23
N THR A 12 -11.90 7.01 -5.62
CA THR A 12 -11.13 5.77 -5.41
C THR A 12 -11.83 4.81 -4.45
N GLY A 13 -12.41 5.32 -3.36
CA GLY A 13 -13.22 4.51 -2.44
C GLY A 13 -14.49 3.96 -3.09
N LEU A 14 -15.21 4.78 -3.86
CA LEU A 14 -16.42 4.37 -4.57
C LEU A 14 -16.12 3.31 -5.63
N TRP A 15 -15.08 3.52 -6.45
CA TRP A 15 -14.65 2.53 -7.45
C TRP A 15 -14.15 1.25 -6.80
N ALA A 16 -13.46 1.31 -5.66
CA ALA A 16 -13.05 0.13 -4.92
C ALA A 16 -14.26 -0.67 -4.40
N ALA A 17 -15.27 0.01 -3.85
CA ALA A 17 -16.50 -0.65 -3.40
C ALA A 17 -17.32 -1.26 -4.56
N ILE A 18 -17.40 -0.57 -5.70
CA ILE A 18 -18.08 -1.09 -6.90
C ILE A 18 -17.33 -2.31 -7.46
N ALA A 19 -15.99 -2.23 -7.55
CA ALA A 19 -15.16 -3.35 -7.99
C ALA A 19 -15.30 -4.56 -7.06
N GLN A 20 -15.38 -4.34 -5.75
CA GLN A 20 -15.66 -5.40 -4.76
C GLN A 20 -17.04 -6.03 -4.98
N ALA A 21 -18.08 -5.20 -5.22
CA ALA A 21 -19.44 -5.69 -5.46
C ALA A 21 -19.58 -6.51 -6.76
N TRP A 22 -18.85 -6.14 -7.82
CA TRP A 22 -18.89 -6.82 -9.12
C TRP A 22 -18.05 -8.10 -9.18
N VAL A 23 -16.89 -8.11 -8.51
CA VAL A 23 -15.95 -9.25 -8.57
C VAL A 23 -16.33 -10.34 -7.56
N GLY A 24 -17.29 -10.09 -6.67
CA GLY A 24 -17.84 -11.11 -5.75
C GLY A 24 -16.86 -11.62 -4.70
N VAL A 25 -15.65 -11.07 -4.66
CA VAL A 25 -14.65 -11.35 -3.63
C VAL A 25 -15.07 -10.50 -2.43
N LEU A 26 -15.79 -11.12 -1.49
CA LEU A 26 -15.75 -10.69 -0.09
C LEU A 26 -14.42 -11.21 0.47
N PRO A 27 -13.34 -10.41 0.48
CA PRO A 27 -12.23 -10.82 1.30
C PRO A 27 -12.66 -10.78 2.77
N PRO A 28 -11.98 -11.52 3.67
CA PRO A 28 -12.20 -11.40 5.10
C PRO A 28 -12.20 -9.93 5.54
N SER A 29 -12.98 -9.63 6.58
CA SER A 29 -13.20 -8.27 7.09
C SER A 29 -11.89 -7.46 7.12
N ALA A 30 -11.89 -6.31 6.44
CA ALA A 30 -10.80 -5.35 6.35
C ALA A 30 -9.68 -5.59 5.30
N PHE A 31 -9.72 -6.63 4.46
CA PHE A 31 -8.72 -6.76 3.37
C PHE A 31 -8.94 -5.72 2.24
N GLY A 32 -8.44 -4.50 2.45
CA GLY A 32 -8.46 -3.41 1.48
C GLY A 32 -7.33 -3.49 0.47
N ILE A 33 -7.09 -2.40 -0.29
CA ILE A 33 -5.94 -2.27 -1.19
C ILE A 33 -4.65 -2.21 -0.34
N CYS A 34 -3.98 -3.35 -0.19
CA CYS A 34 -2.75 -3.43 0.59
C CYS A 34 -1.50 -3.41 -0.29
N PHE A 35 -0.72 -2.33 -0.19
CA PHE A 35 0.54 -2.18 -0.94
C PHE A 35 1.69 -3.03 -0.40
N ILE A 36 1.48 -3.79 0.68
CA ILE A 36 2.51 -4.62 1.31
C ILE A 36 2.19 -6.11 1.12
N SER A 37 0.98 -6.55 1.47
CA SER A 37 0.59 -7.95 1.32
C SER A 37 0.27 -8.35 -0.12
N HIS A 38 -0.31 -7.46 -0.95
CA HIS A 38 -0.65 -7.82 -2.33
C HIS A 38 0.58 -8.08 -3.22
N PRO A 39 1.68 -7.27 -3.16
CA PRO A 39 2.90 -7.61 -3.89
C PRO A 39 3.60 -8.86 -3.36
N SER A 40 3.62 -9.09 -2.04
CA SER A 40 4.23 -10.31 -1.48
C SER A 40 3.43 -11.55 -1.86
N ASP A 41 2.11 -11.47 -1.86
CA ASP A 41 1.24 -12.57 -2.28
C ASP A 41 1.35 -12.82 -3.79
N LEU A 42 1.42 -11.77 -4.61
CA LEU A 42 1.64 -11.91 -6.05
C LEU A 42 2.99 -12.55 -6.35
N PHE A 43 4.04 -12.18 -5.62
CA PHE A 43 5.36 -12.79 -5.73
C PHE A 43 5.33 -14.26 -5.29
N ASN A 44 4.77 -14.57 -4.12
CA ASN A 44 4.67 -15.94 -3.61
C ASN A 44 3.82 -16.83 -4.53
N TRP A 45 2.70 -16.32 -5.06
CA TRP A 45 1.87 -17.01 -6.04
C TRP A 45 2.63 -17.30 -7.34
N THR A 46 3.37 -16.32 -7.86
CA THR A 46 4.18 -16.47 -9.07
C THR A 46 5.29 -17.50 -8.87
N VAL A 47 5.99 -17.44 -7.74
CA VAL A 47 7.05 -18.40 -7.39
C VAL A 47 6.47 -19.80 -7.20
N ASN A 48 5.33 -19.95 -6.52
CA ASN A 48 4.66 -21.25 -6.33
C ASN A 48 4.21 -21.86 -7.67
N LYS A 49 3.69 -21.06 -8.61
CA LYS A 49 3.29 -21.52 -9.95
C LYS A 49 4.48 -21.94 -10.83
N ILE A 50 5.60 -21.25 -10.73
CA ILE A 50 6.78 -21.49 -11.59
C ILE A 50 7.66 -22.62 -11.02
N PHE A 51 7.87 -22.62 -9.70
CA PHE A 51 8.83 -23.52 -9.04
C PHE A 51 8.16 -24.67 -8.25
N GLY A 52 6.82 -24.74 -8.21
CA GLY A 52 6.10 -25.81 -7.53
C GLY A 52 6.24 -25.79 -6.00
N THR A 53 6.67 -24.67 -5.42
CA THR A 53 6.83 -24.48 -3.97
C THR A 53 5.48 -24.21 -3.29
N SER A 54 5.40 -24.41 -1.97
CA SER A 54 4.21 -24.15 -1.15
C SER A 54 4.45 -23.00 -0.16
N PHE A 55 4.88 -21.83 -0.65
CA PHE A 55 4.97 -20.64 0.20
C PHE A 55 3.58 -20.19 0.65
N TYR A 56 3.47 -19.68 1.87
CA TYR A 56 2.22 -19.20 2.44
C TYR A 56 1.66 -18.03 1.62
N VAL A 57 0.39 -18.15 1.23
CA VAL A 57 -0.37 -17.20 0.41
C VAL A 57 -1.71 -17.00 1.12
N HIS A 58 -2.16 -15.75 1.28
CA HIS A 58 -3.44 -15.47 1.93
C HIS A 58 -4.64 -15.99 1.11
N GLU A 59 -5.70 -16.41 1.81
CA GLU A 59 -6.88 -17.09 1.24
C GLU A 59 -7.52 -16.42 -0.01
N PRO A 60 -7.58 -15.07 -0.14
CA PRO A 60 -8.12 -14.44 -1.35
C PRO A 60 -7.24 -14.59 -2.61
N SER A 61 -5.96 -14.90 -2.41
CA SER A 61 -4.93 -14.97 -3.45
C SER A 61 -4.74 -16.39 -4.01
N LEU A 62 -5.54 -17.36 -3.57
CA LEU A 62 -5.49 -18.75 -4.04
C LEU A 62 -6.00 -18.89 -5.48
N ASP A 63 -7.06 -18.16 -5.85
CA ASP A 63 -7.73 -18.29 -7.15
C ASP A 63 -7.51 -17.12 -8.12
N ILE A 64 -7.24 -15.90 -7.63
CA ILE A 64 -7.11 -14.71 -8.47
C ILE A 64 -5.83 -13.94 -8.10
N PRO A 65 -4.93 -13.64 -9.06
CA PRO A 65 -3.77 -12.82 -8.78
C PRO A 65 -4.19 -11.39 -8.42
N LEU A 66 -3.69 -10.87 -7.30
CA LEU A 66 -3.99 -9.50 -6.88
C LEU A 66 -3.25 -8.49 -7.77
N LEU A 67 -3.88 -8.16 -8.89
CA LEU A 67 -3.39 -7.19 -9.89
C LEU A 67 -3.44 -5.74 -9.41
N THR A 68 -3.84 -5.47 -8.17
CA THR A 68 -3.98 -4.11 -7.63
C THR A 68 -2.69 -3.30 -7.73
N VAL A 69 -1.54 -3.95 -7.55
CA VAL A 69 -0.23 -3.27 -7.65
C VAL A 69 0.04 -2.80 -9.07
N LEU A 70 -0.18 -3.67 -10.06
CA LEU A 70 -0.04 -3.34 -11.47
C LEU A 70 -1.05 -2.27 -11.90
N GLY A 71 -2.31 -2.40 -11.46
CA GLY A 71 -3.37 -1.44 -11.74
C GLY A 71 -3.05 -0.04 -11.19
N VAL A 72 -2.54 0.06 -9.96
CA VAL A 72 -2.15 1.35 -9.36
C VAL A 72 -0.94 1.94 -10.08
N LEU A 73 0.07 1.13 -10.43
CA LEU A 73 1.24 1.61 -11.18
C LEU A 73 0.86 2.13 -12.57
N ILE A 74 0.03 1.40 -13.31
CA ILE A 74 -0.45 1.80 -14.64
C ILE A 74 -1.37 3.03 -14.53
N GLY A 75 -2.30 3.04 -13.57
CA GLY A 75 -3.19 4.17 -13.36
C GLY A 75 -2.44 5.45 -12.98
N ALA A 76 -1.47 5.36 -12.05
CA ALA A 76 -0.65 6.50 -11.64
C ALA A 76 0.23 7.01 -12.80
N SER A 77 0.85 6.11 -13.57
CA SER A 77 1.65 6.51 -14.73
C SER A 77 0.79 7.18 -15.80
N LEU A 78 -0.36 6.61 -16.17
CA LEU A 78 -1.28 7.23 -17.13
C LEU A 78 -1.78 8.60 -16.66
N ALA A 79 -2.14 8.74 -15.37
CA ALA A 79 -2.59 10.01 -14.81
C ALA A 79 -1.50 11.09 -14.89
N THR A 80 -0.26 10.76 -14.49
CA THR A 80 0.86 11.71 -14.55
C THR A 80 1.22 12.12 -15.98
N ILE A 81 1.06 11.23 -16.96
CA ILE A 81 1.26 11.52 -18.38
C ILE A 81 0.15 12.47 -18.88
N GLN A 82 -1.12 12.20 -18.56
CA GLN A 82 -2.25 13.06 -18.96
C GLN A 82 -2.13 14.48 -18.38
N HIS A 83 -1.66 14.59 -17.14
CA HIS A 83 -1.44 15.88 -16.48
C HIS A 83 -0.10 16.53 -16.82
N LYS A 84 0.76 15.89 -17.65
CA LYS A 84 2.11 16.35 -18.00
C LYS A 84 3.01 16.60 -16.78
N GLU A 85 2.74 15.92 -15.67
CA GLU A 85 3.53 16.01 -14.43
C GLU A 85 4.57 14.90 -14.32
N PHE A 86 4.68 14.02 -15.32
CA PHE A 86 5.69 12.97 -15.34
C PHE A 86 7.09 13.57 -15.47
N LYS A 87 7.83 13.58 -14.35
CA LYS A 87 9.22 14.02 -14.30
C LYS A 87 10.08 12.94 -13.67
N PHE A 88 11.00 12.39 -14.46
CA PHE A 88 12.01 11.47 -13.94
C PHE A 88 12.94 12.27 -13.01
N ARG A 89 13.00 11.88 -11.73
CA ARG A 89 13.89 12.48 -10.73
C ARG A 89 14.77 11.38 -10.17
N MET A 90 16.09 11.55 -10.28
CA MET A 90 17.02 10.68 -9.59
C MET A 90 17.11 11.10 -8.12
N PRO A 91 17.04 10.15 -7.18
CA PRO A 91 17.28 10.43 -5.77
C PRO A 91 18.74 10.83 -5.54
N ARG A 92 18.97 11.75 -4.59
CA ARG A 92 20.32 12.20 -4.24
C ARG A 92 21.15 11.09 -3.59
N ASN A 93 20.51 10.28 -2.74
CA ASN A 93 21.11 9.12 -2.08
C ASN A 93 20.26 7.86 -2.33
N PRO A 94 20.50 7.09 -3.40
CA PRO A 94 19.68 5.92 -3.73
C PRO A 94 19.69 4.84 -2.63
N LEU A 95 20.82 4.68 -1.93
CA LEU A 95 20.96 3.73 -0.82
C LEU A 95 20.01 4.03 0.34
N ASP A 96 19.90 5.29 0.76
CA ASP A 96 19.03 5.68 1.87
C ASP A 96 17.56 5.40 1.55
N HIS A 97 17.13 5.64 0.31
CA HIS A 97 15.77 5.34 -0.13
C HIS A 97 15.50 3.84 -0.20
N TYR A 98 16.47 3.05 -0.65
CA TYR A 98 16.35 1.59 -0.69
C TYR A 98 16.24 0.99 0.71
N ILE A 99 17.12 1.37 1.63
CA ILE A 99 17.12 0.86 3.02
C ILE A 99 15.83 1.24 3.73
N ASN A 100 15.38 2.50 3.60
CA ASN A 100 14.12 2.94 4.20
C ASN A 100 12.92 2.19 3.62
N GLY A 101 12.88 1.98 2.30
CA GLY A 101 11.82 1.20 1.65
C GLY A 101 11.80 -0.26 2.13
N PHE A 102 12.97 -0.88 2.24
CA PHE A 102 13.12 -2.24 2.75
C PHE A 102 12.65 -2.36 4.21
N MET A 103 13.06 -1.42 5.08
CA MET A 103 12.59 -1.39 6.47
C MET A 103 11.06 -1.26 6.54
N VAL A 104 10.46 -0.36 5.76
CA VAL A 104 8.99 -0.19 5.73
C VAL A 104 8.30 -1.48 5.29
N ALA A 105 8.84 -2.17 4.28
CA ALA A 105 8.30 -3.45 3.85
C ALA A 105 8.37 -4.50 4.97
N VAL A 106 9.54 -4.69 5.60
CA VAL A 106 9.72 -5.68 6.67
C VAL A 106 8.82 -5.39 7.87
N PHE A 107 8.80 -4.16 8.38
CA PHE A 107 7.96 -3.79 9.51
C PHE A 107 6.47 -3.84 9.18
N GLY A 108 6.08 -3.48 7.96
CA GLY A 108 4.70 -3.57 7.51
C GLY A 108 4.21 -5.02 7.37
N LEU A 109 5.06 -5.92 6.88
CA LEU A 109 4.77 -7.36 6.88
C LEU A 109 4.67 -7.92 8.30
N MET A 110 5.56 -7.49 9.21
CA MET A 110 5.56 -7.93 10.61
C MET A 110 4.29 -7.50 11.36
N LEU A 111 3.77 -6.31 11.05
CA LEU A 111 2.48 -5.83 11.55
C LEU A 111 1.30 -6.53 10.87
N GLY A 112 1.45 -7.03 9.64
CA GLY A 112 0.35 -7.58 8.84
C GLY A 112 -0.62 -6.52 8.30
N TYR A 113 -0.32 -5.23 8.48
CA TYR A 113 -1.15 -4.11 8.03
C TYR A 113 -0.33 -3.11 7.20
N CYS A 114 -0.88 -2.65 6.07
CA CYS A 114 -0.42 -1.43 5.40
C CYS A 114 -1.16 -0.21 5.94
N SER A 115 -0.69 1.00 5.60
CA SER A 115 -1.35 2.27 5.99
C SER A 115 -2.85 2.31 5.71
N VAL A 116 -3.30 1.80 4.56
CA VAL A 116 -4.72 1.72 4.18
C VAL A 116 -5.45 0.65 5.01
N HIS A 117 -4.83 -0.50 5.25
CA HIS A 117 -5.40 -1.59 6.03
C HIS A 117 -5.54 -1.23 7.51
N ILE A 118 -4.61 -0.45 8.07
CA ILE A 118 -4.72 0.08 9.45
C ILE A 118 -5.97 0.96 9.57
N ILE A 119 -6.22 1.85 8.60
CA ILE A 119 -7.38 2.75 8.61
C ILE A 119 -8.69 1.96 8.50
N MET A 120 -8.74 0.92 7.68
CA MET A 120 -9.91 0.03 7.64
C MET A 120 -10.06 -0.74 8.96
N GLY A 121 -8.98 -1.29 9.51
CA GLY A 121 -9.02 -1.98 10.81
C GLY A 121 -9.53 -1.11 11.96
N LEU A 122 -9.24 0.21 11.91
CA LEU A 122 -9.79 1.22 12.82
C LEU A 122 -11.30 1.34 12.70
N THR A 123 -11.87 1.33 11.48
CA THR A 123 -13.34 1.41 11.30
C THR A 123 -14.05 0.15 11.77
N TYR A 124 -13.37 -0.99 11.75
CA TYR A 124 -13.86 -2.25 12.35
C TYR A 124 -13.67 -2.33 13.87
N GLY A 125 -13.07 -1.31 14.52
CA GLY A 125 -12.90 -1.25 15.97
C GLY A 125 -11.78 -2.15 16.52
N SER A 126 -10.81 -2.56 15.70
CA SER A 126 -9.69 -3.38 16.15
C SER A 126 -8.71 -2.57 17.01
N ILE A 127 -8.41 -3.07 18.21
CA ILE A 127 -7.45 -2.47 19.15
C ILE A 127 -6.01 -2.50 18.57
N ILE A 128 -5.70 -3.53 17.78
CA ILE A 128 -4.40 -3.69 17.11
C ILE A 128 -4.22 -2.61 16.04
N ALA A 129 -5.30 -2.30 15.30
CA ALA A 129 -5.28 -1.23 14.32
C ALA A 129 -5.12 0.16 14.97
N LEU A 130 -5.76 0.39 16.12
CA LEU A 130 -5.63 1.65 16.86
C LEU A 130 -4.20 1.89 17.35
N THR A 131 -3.58 0.87 17.96
CA THR A 131 -2.20 0.98 18.46
C THR A 131 -1.20 1.10 17.31
N GLY A 132 -1.38 0.34 16.22
CA GLY A 132 -0.57 0.46 15.01
C GLY A 132 -0.66 1.85 14.37
N PHE A 133 -1.85 2.45 14.32
CA PHE A 133 -2.05 3.80 13.81
C PHE A 133 -1.37 4.87 14.67
N ALA A 134 -1.51 4.77 16.00
CA ALA A 134 -0.85 5.68 16.93
C ALA A 134 0.68 5.60 16.79
N GLY A 135 1.23 4.39 16.69
CA GLY A 135 2.66 4.16 16.45
C GLY A 135 3.13 4.76 15.12
N MET A 136 2.35 4.58 14.04
CA MET A 136 2.66 5.17 12.74
C MET A 136 2.67 6.70 12.81
N MET A 137 1.68 7.32 13.46
CA MET A 137 1.61 8.78 13.60
C MET A 137 2.79 9.35 14.40
N LEU A 138 3.16 8.70 15.49
CA LEU A 138 4.34 9.09 16.27
C LEU A 138 5.63 8.94 15.45
N GLY A 139 5.81 7.82 14.77
CA GLY A 139 6.99 7.56 13.93
C GLY A 139 7.15 8.60 12.81
N VAL A 140 6.08 8.89 12.07
CA VAL A 140 6.09 9.90 11.01
C VAL A 140 6.39 11.29 11.57
N THR A 141 5.78 11.66 12.70
CA THR A 141 6.01 12.96 13.34
C THR A 141 7.47 13.12 13.77
N LEU A 142 8.03 12.11 14.43
CA LEU A 142 9.44 12.11 14.84
C LEU A 142 10.38 12.17 13.65
N ALA A 143 10.11 11.42 12.57
CA ALA A 143 10.90 11.44 11.35
C ALA A 143 10.87 12.83 10.68
N VAL A 144 9.70 13.47 10.60
CA VAL A 144 9.57 14.83 10.05
C VAL A 144 10.32 15.85 10.90
N LEU A 145 10.23 15.75 12.23
CA LEU A 145 10.98 16.63 13.14
C LEU A 145 12.49 16.42 13.01
N TYR A 146 12.94 15.18 12.89
CA TYR A 146 14.34 14.84 12.68
C TYR A 146 14.90 15.42 11.38
N ILE A 147 14.18 15.26 10.26
CA ILE A 147 14.57 15.83 8.96
C ILE A 147 14.61 17.36 9.05
N LYS A 148 13.59 17.99 9.64
CA LYS A 148 13.53 19.45 9.81
C LYS A 148 14.68 19.98 10.65
N TRP A 149 15.10 19.23 11.67
CA TRP A 149 16.24 19.58 12.51
C TRP A 149 17.58 19.39 11.78
N SER A 150 17.71 18.31 11.01
CA SER A 150 18.92 18.02 10.22
C SER A 150 19.18 19.04 9.11
N VAL A 151 18.13 19.64 8.52
CA VAL A 151 18.26 20.66 7.47
C VAL A 151 18.51 22.06 8.03
N ARG A 152 18.21 22.30 9.31
CA ARG A 152 18.43 23.60 9.97
C ARG A 152 19.88 23.77 10.48
N ARG A 153 20.63 22.68 10.62
CA ARG A 153 22.07 22.69 10.89
C ARG A 153 22.85 22.73 9.57
#